data_AF-A0A848GAF4-F1
#
_entry.id   AF-A0A848GAF4-F1
#
_cell.length_a   1.000
_cell.length_b   1.000
_cell.length_c   1.000
_cell.angle_alpha   90.00
_cell.angle_beta   90.00
_cell.angle_gamma   90.00
#
_symmetry.space_group_name_H-M   'P 1'
#
loop_
_entity.id
_entity.type
_entity.pdbx_description
1 polymer ?
#
loop_
_entity_poly.entity_id
_entity_poly.type
_entity_poly.pdbx_seq_one_letter_code
_entity_poly.pdbx_strand_id
1 'polypeptide(L)'
;MESDSVIYGLLGRIHLLLRRVTNRITDVEYMRVNKDYAREVLQLALATGHPELAELCARLRTAMELDEAPPELEVAGPGLLDRLRAARPKATHPTERYVGSLR
;
A
#
# COMPACT_ATOMS: atom_id res chain seq x y z
N MET A 1 -3.24 -23.66 -14.05
CA MET A 1 -4.34 -22.97 -14.77
C MET A 1 -5.58 -22.79 -13.88
N GLU A 2 -6.04 -23.83 -13.17
CA GLU A 2 -7.13 -23.70 -12.17
C GLU A 2 -6.80 -22.73 -11.02
N SER A 3 -5.56 -22.74 -10.52
CA SER A 3 -5.13 -21.87 -9.41
C SER A 3 -5.20 -20.37 -9.75
N ASP A 4 -4.89 -19.98 -11.00
CA ASP A 4 -4.94 -18.56 -11.39
C ASP A 4 -6.38 -18.05 -11.44
N SER A 5 -7.32 -18.88 -11.94
CA SER A 5 -8.75 -18.52 -11.94
C SER A 5 -9.27 -18.27 -10.52
N VAL A 6 -8.88 -19.13 -9.56
CA VAL A 6 -9.24 -18.97 -8.15
C VAL A 6 -8.65 -17.68 -7.57
N ILE A 7 -7.36 -17.40 -7.84
CA ILE A 7 -6.70 -16.20 -7.34
C ILE A 7 -7.37 -14.94 -7.92
N TYR A 8 -7.58 -14.87 -9.24
CA TYR A 8 -8.26 -13.74 -9.87
C TYR A 8 -9.69 -13.55 -9.32
N GLY A 9 -10.42 -14.64 -9.05
CA GLY A 9 -11.73 -14.57 -8.39
C GLY A 9 -11.68 -13.95 -6.99
N LEU A 10 -10.66 -14.27 -6.19
CA LEU A 10 -10.45 -13.67 -4.88
C LEU A 10 -10.07 -12.18 -4.99
N LEU A 11 -9.09 -11.86 -5.85
CA LEU A 11 -8.61 -10.49 -6.07
C LEU A 11 -9.75 -9.57 -6.54
N GLY A 12 -10.58 -10.02 -7.48
CA GLY A 12 -11.73 -9.27 -7.99
C GLY A 12 -12.80 -9.01 -6.91
N ARG A 13 -13.11 -10.00 -6.07
CA ARG A 13 -14.06 -9.82 -4.96
C ARG A 13 -13.56 -8.83 -3.92
N ILE A 14 -12.27 -8.90 -3.59
CA ILE A 14 -11.62 -7.94 -2.68
C ILE A 14 -11.69 -6.53 -3.26
N HIS A 15 -11.33 -6.36 -4.54
CA HIS A 15 -11.43 -5.07 -5.24
C HIS A 15 -12.85 -4.47 -5.18
N LEU A 16 -13.87 -5.26 -5.51
CA LEU A 16 -15.26 -4.80 -5.51
C LEU A 16 -15.75 -4.38 -4.11
N LEU A 17 -15.43 -5.16 -3.08
CA LEU A 17 -15.81 -4.83 -1.71
C LEU A 17 -15.08 -3.60 -1.18
N LEU A 18 -13.77 -3.48 -1.43
CA LEU A 18 -13.01 -2.28 -1.09
C LEU A 18 -13.59 -1.04 -1.77
N ARG A 19 -13.98 -1.15 -3.05
CA ARG A 19 -14.65 -0.06 -3.76
C ARG A 19 -15.99 0.30 -3.13
N ARG A 20 -16.77 -0.68 -2.69
CA ARG A 20 -18.08 -0.44 -2.08
C ARG A 20 -17.99 0.16 -0.68
N VAL A 21 -17.08 -0.34 0.15
CA VAL A 21 -16.99 0.01 1.59
C VAL A 21 -16.16 1.28 1.80
N THR A 22 -15.13 1.51 0.98
CA THR A 22 -14.15 2.60 1.19
C THR A 22 -13.97 3.51 -0.03
N ASN A 23 -14.68 3.25 -1.14
CA ASN A 23 -14.48 3.92 -2.43
C ASN A 23 -13.04 3.79 -2.99
N ARG A 24 -12.28 2.78 -2.55
CA ARG A 24 -10.90 2.54 -3.00
C ARG A 24 -10.87 1.62 -4.22
N ILE A 25 -10.07 2.01 -5.21
CA ILE A 25 -9.79 1.22 -6.42
C ILE A 25 -8.42 0.58 -6.23
N THR A 26 -8.32 -0.72 -6.46
CA THR A 26 -7.07 -1.49 -6.42
C THR A 26 -6.77 -2.09 -7.78
N ASP A 27 -5.49 -2.22 -8.12
CA ASP A 27 -5.06 -2.86 -9.37
C ASP A 27 -4.99 -4.38 -9.16
N VAL A 28 -5.89 -5.12 -9.82
CA VAL A 28 -6.00 -6.58 -9.68
C VAL A 28 -4.81 -7.30 -10.34
N GLU A 29 -4.37 -6.84 -11.52
CA GLU A 29 -3.27 -7.46 -12.26
C GLU A 29 -1.95 -7.25 -11.51
N TYR A 30 -1.74 -6.04 -10.99
CA TYR A 30 -0.53 -5.77 -10.22
C TYR A 30 -0.51 -6.53 -8.88
N MET A 31 -1.66 -6.66 -8.23
CA MET A 31 -1.80 -7.45 -7.01
C MET A 31 -1.50 -8.93 -7.23
N ARG A 32 -1.75 -9.49 -8.41
CA ARG A 32 -1.41 -10.89 -8.72
C ARG A 32 0.10 -11.14 -8.77
N VAL A 33 0.87 -10.19 -9.29
CA VAL A 33 2.30 -10.34 -9.57
C VAL A 33 3.21 -9.80 -8.47
N ASN A 34 2.72 -8.89 -7.62
CA ASN A 34 3.50 -8.30 -6.54
C ASN A 34 2.92 -8.70 -5.15
N LYS A 35 3.62 -9.60 -4.45
CA LYS A 35 3.23 -10.08 -3.11
C LYS A 35 3.22 -8.98 -2.05
N ASP A 36 4.14 -8.01 -2.12
CA ASP A 36 4.19 -6.91 -1.16
C ASP A 36 3.00 -5.98 -1.33
N TYR A 37 2.67 -5.64 -2.58
CA TYR A 37 1.47 -4.87 -2.87
C TYR A 37 0.21 -5.61 -2.43
N ALA A 38 0.13 -6.93 -2.65
CA ALA A 38 -0.98 -7.73 -2.13
C ALA A 38 -1.08 -7.65 -0.61
N ARG A 39 0.02 -7.80 0.14
CA ARG A 39 0.02 -7.67 1.60
C ARG A 39 -0.50 -6.31 2.07
N GLU A 40 -0.06 -5.23 1.45
CA GLU A 40 -0.52 -3.87 1.78
C GLU A 40 -2.02 -3.70 1.52
N VAL A 41 -2.52 -4.17 0.38
CA VAL A 41 -3.96 -4.15 0.07
C VAL A 41 -4.75 -4.97 1.10
N LEU A 42 -4.23 -6.12 1.52
CA LEU A 42 -4.86 -6.93 2.57
C LEU A 42 -4.87 -6.24 3.93
N GLN A 43 -3.81 -5.53 4.31
CA GLN A 43 -3.80 -4.73 5.55
C GLN A 43 -4.89 -3.64 5.50
N LEU A 44 -5.01 -2.93 4.37
CA LEU A 44 -6.07 -1.94 4.17
C LEU A 44 -7.47 -2.56 4.25
N ALA A 45 -7.67 -3.73 3.65
CA ALA A 45 -8.95 -4.44 3.70
C ALA A 45 -9.32 -4.87 5.11
N LEU A 46 -8.37 -5.40 5.88
CA LEU A 46 -8.59 -5.81 7.28
C LEU A 46 -8.91 -4.61 8.19
N ALA A 47 -8.30 -3.45 7.94
CA ALA A 47 -8.58 -2.22 8.69
C ALA A 47 -10.03 -1.74 8.55
N THR A 48 -10.78 -2.20 7.53
CA THR A 48 -12.21 -1.87 7.39
C THR A 48 -13.12 -2.55 8.41
N GLY A 49 -12.66 -3.63 9.06
CA GLY A 49 -13.48 -4.45 9.96
C GLY A 49 -14.61 -5.24 9.27
N HIS A 50 -14.68 -5.26 7.93
CA HIS A 50 -15.74 -5.94 7.20
C HIS A 50 -15.52 -7.47 7.20
N PRO A 51 -16.48 -8.28 7.69
CA PRO A 51 -16.27 -9.71 7.92
C PRO A 51 -15.97 -10.48 6.63
N GLU A 52 -16.71 -10.22 5.55
CA GLU A 52 -16.45 -10.89 4.25
C GLU A 52 -15.07 -10.52 3.69
N LEU A 53 -14.57 -9.30 3.92
CA LEU A 53 -13.22 -8.93 3.49
C LEU A 53 -12.19 -9.72 4.28
N ALA A 54 -12.36 -9.89 5.59
CA ALA A 54 -11.45 -10.67 6.41
C ALA A 54 -11.34 -12.14 5.93
N GLU A 55 -12.48 -12.77 5.59
CA GLU A 55 -12.50 -14.14 5.05
C GLU A 55 -11.79 -14.24 3.69
N LEU A 56 -12.06 -13.30 2.78
CA LEU A 56 -11.40 -13.25 1.48
C LEU A 56 -9.89 -13.01 1.62
N CYS A 57 -9.48 -12.15 2.56
CA CYS A 57 -8.08 -11.88 2.85
C CYS A 57 -7.35 -13.14 3.32
N ALA A 58 -7.95 -13.91 4.25
CA ALA A 58 -7.37 -15.16 4.74
C ALA A 58 -7.17 -16.17 3.60
N ARG A 59 -8.17 -16.34 2.73
CA ARG A 59 -8.10 -17.23 1.58
C ARG A 59 -7.03 -16.79 0.58
N LEU A 60 -6.90 -15.49 0.31
CA LEU A 60 -5.90 -14.96 -0.61
C LEU A 60 -4.48 -15.17 -0.06
N ARG A 61 -4.25 -14.96 1.24
CA ARG A 61 -2.95 -15.22 1.89
C ARG A 61 -2.46 -16.64 1.65
N THR A 62 -3.34 -17.62 1.83
CA THR A 62 -3.03 -19.02 1.55
C THR A 62 -2.80 -19.27 0.05
N ALA A 63 -3.70 -18.77 -0.81
CA ALA A 63 -3.62 -19.01 -2.25
C ALA A 63 -2.38 -18.40 -2.92
N MET A 64 -1.86 -17.30 -2.37
CA MET A 64 -0.69 -16.59 -2.89
C MET A 64 0.58 -16.79 -2.04
N GLU A 65 0.52 -17.61 -1.00
CA GLU A 65 1.64 -17.87 -0.07
C GLU A 65 2.28 -16.56 0.42
N LEU A 66 1.46 -15.69 1.01
CA LEU A 66 1.87 -14.33 1.42
C LEU A 66 2.54 -14.27 2.79
N ASP A 67 2.41 -15.29 3.62
CA ASP A 67 2.96 -15.29 4.99
C ASP A 67 4.44 -15.73 5.05
N GLU A 68 5.07 -15.97 3.89
CA GLU A 68 6.51 -16.19 3.82
C GLU A 68 7.28 -14.92 4.19
N ALA A 69 8.27 -15.09 5.07
CA ALA A 69 9.03 -13.99 5.67
C ALA A 69 9.61 -13.09 4.56
N PRO A 70 9.38 -11.76 4.62
CA PRO A 70 10.04 -10.84 3.71
C PRO A 70 11.56 -11.06 3.80
N PRO A 71 12.31 -11.04 2.68
CA PRO A 71 13.75 -10.91 2.77
C PRO A 71 14.03 -9.66 3.61
N GLU A 72 14.90 -9.78 4.60
CA GLU A 72 15.33 -8.66 5.44
C GLU A 72 15.73 -7.50 4.53
N LEU A 73 14.86 -6.49 4.45
CA LEU A 73 15.15 -5.27 3.72
C LEU A 73 16.32 -4.64 4.46
N GLU A 74 17.52 -4.72 3.87
CA GLU A 74 18.67 -3.95 4.32
C GLU A 74 18.23 -2.49 4.43
N VAL A 75 18.19 -1.97 5.67
CA VAL A 75 17.78 -0.61 5.95
C VAL A 75 18.87 0.31 5.40
N ALA A 76 18.75 0.68 4.14
CA ALA A 76 19.73 1.45 3.40
C ALA A 76 19.73 2.93 3.85
N GLY A 77 20.53 3.22 4.88
CA GLY A 77 21.00 4.56 5.22
C GLY A 77 19.93 5.58 5.64
N PRO A 78 20.34 6.83 5.94
CA PRO A 78 19.41 7.89 6.32
C PRO A 78 18.42 8.17 5.18
N GLY A 79 17.14 8.14 5.54
CA GLY A 79 16.04 8.38 4.62
C GLY A 79 16.17 9.74 3.93
N LEU A 80 15.50 9.88 2.78
CA LEU A 80 15.51 11.14 2.03
C LEU A 80 15.11 12.34 2.91
N LEU A 81 14.13 12.15 3.80
CA LEU A 81 13.68 13.18 4.74
C LEU A 81 14.78 13.60 5.72
N ASP A 82 15.58 12.67 6.23
CA ASP A 82 16.68 12.98 7.14
C ASP A 82 17.81 13.73 6.42
N ARG A 83 18.11 13.32 5.18
CA ARG A 83 19.07 14.04 4.32
C ARG A 83 18.62 15.46 4.00
N LEU A 84 17.34 15.65 3.72
CA LEU A 84 16.77 16.98 3.46
C LEU A 84 16.78 17.88 4.70
N ARG A 85 16.55 17.31 5.89
CA ARG A 85 16.66 18.06 7.16
C ARG A 85 18.09 18.48 7.45
N ALA A 86 19.06 17.58 7.24
CA ALA A 86 20.49 17.88 7.42
C ALA A 86 21.00 18.93 6.42
N ALA A 87 20.46 18.94 5.20
CA ALA A 87 20.82 19.90 4.16
C ALA A 87 20.13 21.26 4.29
N ARG A 88 19.25 21.49 5.28
CA ARG A 88 18.55 22.78 5.42
C ARG A 88 19.54 23.85 5.88
N PRO A 89 19.85 24.88 5.07
CA PRO A 89 20.63 26.02 5.54
C PRO A 89 19.85 26.75 6.65
N LYS A 90 20.58 27.24 7.66
CA LYS A 90 20.04 28.06 8.76
C LYS A 90 19.31 29.25 8.14
N ALA A 91 18.00 29.36 8.35
CA ALA A 91 17.19 30.39 7.72
C ALA A 91 17.72 31.79 8.05
N THR A 92 18.07 32.55 7.02
CA THR A 92 18.18 34.01 7.10
C THR A 92 16.77 34.59 7.22
N HIS A 93 16.64 35.69 7.95
CA HIS A 93 15.43 36.33 8.47
C HIS A 93 14.17 36.29 7.55
N PRO A 94 12.95 36.11 8.10
CA PRO A 94 11.69 35.87 7.35
C PRO A 94 11.20 37.00 6.42
N THR A 95 11.85 38.16 6.41
CA THR A 95 11.43 39.32 5.60
C THR A 95 11.95 39.30 4.16
N GLU A 96 12.90 38.42 3.81
CA GLU A 96 13.52 38.41 2.47
C GLU A 96 12.84 37.47 1.47
N ARG A 97 11.82 36.70 1.87
CA ARG A 97 11.28 35.61 1.05
C ARG A 97 9.75 35.52 0.96
N TYR A 98 9.06 36.65 1.03
CA TYR A 98 7.64 36.70 0.66
C TYR A 98 7.50 37.11 -0.81
N VAL A 99 7.18 36.15 -1.68
CA VAL A 99 6.74 36.42 -3.06
C VAL A 99 5.34 35.85 -3.21
N GLY A 100 4.35 36.75 -3.23
CA GLY A 100 3.06 36.55 -3.87
C GLY A 100 2.04 35.67 -3.16
N SER A 101 1.04 36.30 -2.53
CA SER A 101 -0.25 35.67 -2.24
C SER A 101 -0.89 35.20 -3.55
N LEU A 102 -1.14 33.89 -3.68
CA LEU A 102 -1.98 33.34 -4.74
C LEU A 102 -3.40 33.89 -4.58
N ARG A 103 -3.88 34.51 -5.67
CA ARG A 103 -5.28 34.94 -5.83
C ARG A 103 -6.16 33.74 -6.16
#